data_AF-A0A7C6BQU7-F1
#
_entry.id   AF-A0A7C6BQU7-F1
#
_cell.length_a   1.000
_cell.length_b   1.000
_cell.length_c   1.000
_cell.angle_alpha   90.00
_cell.angle_beta   90.00
_cell.angle_gamma   90.00
#
_symmetry.space_group_name_H-M   'P 1'
#
loop_
_entity.id
_entity.type
_entity.pdbx_description
1 polymer ?
#
loop_
_entity_poly.entity_id
_entity_poly.type
_entity_poly.pdbx_seq_one_letter_code
_entity_poly.pdbx_strand_id
1 'polypeptide(L)'
;MATSKFAVFIDLENAGGKVETLNYILEKVKIRGDILLGKVYGYTDAYSQLKEIILSNTFTVVPSLRFGISQKNNADILLVLDALEVAYTNPLIDSFCIVSGDSDYVPLVGKLKTMGKYVLGISRSEVASKIFINACNEFQFLETVSARRAQTSKARRAEAEENGDEAALVKLLESILDENSNEDEMFASELKNVLLRLRPDFSEKSYGSSSFSKLLSKLSNKYGVFNVESRNNNVVVSLKREVGKAAVLTKDNWVAAFKEQLKRYKDDGFERINPSILKADIIGQYPDFTEKAIGFKRFSDILKELEKKNVLKLDMDNQKNMLIRML
;
A
#
# COMPACT_ATOMS: atom_id res chain seq x y z
N MET A 1 18.33 11.32 8.24
CA MET A 1 18.99 10.09 7.73
C MET A 1 19.10 10.21 6.21
N ALA A 2 20.00 9.48 5.56
CA ALA A 2 20.06 9.48 4.09
C ALA A 2 18.80 8.77 3.55
N THR A 3 18.14 9.36 2.55
CA THR A 3 16.98 8.77 1.89
C THR A 3 17.38 7.48 1.19
N SER A 4 16.65 6.39 1.45
CA SER A 4 16.87 5.10 0.77
C SER A 4 16.69 5.24 -0.74
N LYS A 5 17.48 4.51 -1.51
CA LYS A 5 17.51 4.56 -2.99
C LYS A 5 17.07 3.22 -3.55
N PHE A 6 15.87 3.20 -4.11
CA PHE A 6 15.19 2.02 -4.60
C PHE A 6 15.46 1.74 -6.08
N ALA A 7 15.69 0.46 -6.38
CA ALA A 7 15.43 -0.14 -7.67
C ALA A 7 14.11 -0.94 -7.60
N VAL A 8 13.20 -0.71 -8.54
CA VAL A 8 11.85 -1.29 -8.56
C VAL A 8 11.72 -2.28 -9.71
N PHE A 9 11.39 -3.53 -9.40
CA PHE A 9 11.19 -4.59 -10.38
C PHE A 9 9.75 -5.09 -10.28
N ILE A 10 8.98 -4.88 -11.35
CA ILE A 10 7.55 -5.19 -11.38
C ILE A 10 7.28 -6.35 -12.32
N ASP A 11 6.75 -7.41 -11.77
CA ASP A 11 6.13 -8.49 -12.54
C ASP A 11 4.66 -8.13 -12.79
N LEU A 12 4.33 -7.73 -14.03
CA LEU A 12 2.97 -7.26 -14.37
C LEU A 12 1.91 -8.34 -14.25
N GLU A 13 2.27 -9.59 -14.52
CA GLU A 13 1.31 -10.69 -14.46
C GLU A 13 0.87 -10.92 -13.01
N ASN A 14 1.83 -10.88 -12.08
CA ASN A 14 1.56 -10.99 -10.66
C ASN A 14 0.93 -9.72 -10.07
N ALA A 15 1.31 -8.52 -10.54
CA ALA A 15 0.76 -7.24 -10.10
C ALA A 15 -0.68 -6.97 -10.59
N GLY A 16 -1.14 -7.64 -11.65
CA GLY A 16 -2.51 -7.50 -12.18
C GLY A 16 -2.69 -6.38 -13.21
N GLY A 17 -1.63 -5.66 -13.56
CA GLY A 17 -1.57 -4.78 -14.74
C GLY A 17 -2.54 -3.60 -14.79
N LYS A 18 -3.04 -3.12 -13.64
CA LYS A 18 -3.94 -1.95 -13.55
C LYS A 18 -3.18 -0.67 -13.21
N VAL A 19 -3.67 0.47 -13.71
CA VAL A 19 -3.07 1.81 -13.47
C VAL A 19 -3.09 2.15 -11.98
N GLU A 20 -4.19 1.86 -11.31
CA GLU A 20 -4.40 2.14 -9.88
C GLU A 20 -3.40 1.35 -9.02
N THR A 21 -3.18 0.09 -9.38
CA THR A 21 -2.22 -0.77 -8.69
C THR A 21 -0.80 -0.25 -8.81
N LEU A 22 -0.38 0.17 -10.00
CA LEU A 22 0.95 0.70 -10.22
C LEU A 22 1.15 2.07 -9.54
N ASN A 23 0.15 2.95 -9.56
CA ASN A 23 0.19 4.21 -8.80
C ASN A 23 0.38 3.95 -7.30
N TYR A 24 -0.35 2.98 -6.76
CA TYR A 24 -0.23 2.60 -5.36
C TYR A 24 1.17 2.06 -5.02
N ILE A 25 1.71 1.16 -5.84
CA ILE A 25 3.08 0.66 -5.68
C ILE A 25 4.08 1.82 -5.64
N LEU A 26 3.98 2.74 -6.59
CA LEU A 26 4.87 3.90 -6.67
C LEU A 26 4.73 4.80 -5.44
N GLU A 27 3.52 5.03 -4.96
CA GLU A 27 3.26 5.80 -3.73
C GLU A 27 3.99 5.17 -2.53
N LYS A 28 3.83 3.85 -2.32
CA LYS A 28 4.47 3.12 -1.22
C LYS A 28 5.99 3.18 -1.26
N VAL A 29 6.58 3.04 -2.45
CA VAL A 29 8.03 3.11 -2.58
C VAL A 29 8.52 4.54 -2.39
N LYS A 30 7.84 5.54 -2.97
CA LYS A 30 8.18 6.97 -2.82
C LYS A 30 8.05 7.49 -1.39
N ILE A 31 7.19 6.90 -0.58
CA ILE A 31 7.12 7.20 0.86
C ILE A 31 8.42 6.76 1.55
N ARG A 32 8.91 5.55 1.24
CA ARG A 32 10.12 4.95 1.84
C ARG A 32 11.44 5.50 1.29
N GLY A 33 11.49 5.91 0.03
CA GLY A 33 12.76 6.27 -0.62
C GLY A 33 12.62 6.82 -2.04
N ASP A 34 13.73 7.22 -2.62
CA ASP A 34 13.80 7.69 -4.00
C ASP A 34 13.87 6.51 -4.96
N ILE A 35 13.07 6.53 -6.02
CA ILE A 35 13.16 5.53 -7.09
C ILE A 35 14.20 6.01 -8.09
N LEU A 36 15.31 5.29 -8.20
CA LEU A 36 16.37 5.61 -9.16
C LEU A 36 16.31 4.73 -10.42
N LEU A 37 15.65 3.58 -10.33
CA LEU A 37 15.53 2.63 -11.43
C LEU A 37 14.21 1.89 -11.32
N GLY A 38 13.53 1.69 -12.46
CA GLY A 38 12.36 0.84 -12.54
C GLY A 38 12.33 0.01 -13.81
N LYS A 39 12.03 -1.28 -13.66
CA LYS A 39 11.83 -2.24 -14.76
C LYS A 39 10.49 -2.94 -14.60
N VAL A 40 9.74 -3.03 -15.70
CA VAL A 40 8.40 -3.61 -15.76
C VAL A 40 8.40 -4.79 -16.73
N TYR A 41 8.21 -6.00 -16.21
CA TYR A 41 8.31 -7.26 -16.94
C TYR A 41 6.94 -7.78 -17.37
N GLY A 42 6.89 -8.43 -18.53
CA GLY A 42 5.66 -9.02 -19.06
C GLY A 42 4.77 -8.02 -19.80
N TYR A 43 5.30 -6.87 -20.21
CA TYR A 43 4.52 -5.85 -20.91
C TYR A 43 4.05 -6.36 -22.29
N THR A 44 2.81 -6.04 -22.63
CA THR A 44 2.18 -6.28 -23.95
C THR A 44 1.29 -5.08 -24.29
N ASP A 45 0.86 -4.95 -25.54
CA ASP A 45 -0.02 -3.84 -25.94
C ASP A 45 -1.41 -3.86 -25.26
N ALA A 46 -1.79 -4.98 -24.63
CA ALA A 46 -2.97 -5.05 -23.77
C ALA A 46 -2.86 -4.09 -22.55
N TYR A 47 -1.64 -3.74 -22.13
CA TYR A 47 -1.38 -2.82 -21.02
C TYR A 47 -1.12 -1.38 -21.48
N SER A 48 -1.67 -0.98 -22.63
CA SER A 48 -1.48 0.37 -23.21
C SER A 48 -1.83 1.52 -22.26
N GLN A 49 -2.77 1.31 -21.34
CA GLN A 49 -3.15 2.27 -20.30
C GLN A 49 -2.01 2.57 -19.30
N LEU A 50 -1.02 1.66 -19.17
CA LEU A 50 0.13 1.84 -18.29
C LEU A 50 1.23 2.73 -18.92
N LYS A 51 1.14 3.09 -20.20
CA LYS A 51 2.21 3.82 -20.91
C LYS A 51 2.56 5.14 -20.22
N GLU A 52 1.55 5.93 -19.86
CA GLU A 52 1.75 7.25 -19.24
C GLU A 52 2.44 7.14 -17.88
N ILE A 53 1.99 6.23 -17.02
CA ILE A 53 2.56 6.03 -15.68
C ILE A 53 3.98 5.44 -15.74
N ILE A 54 4.25 4.53 -16.67
CA ILE A 54 5.59 3.96 -16.87
C ILE A 54 6.55 5.05 -17.37
N LEU A 55 6.15 5.83 -18.37
CA LEU A 55 6.97 6.90 -18.95
C LEU A 55 7.24 8.03 -17.95
N SER A 56 6.21 8.51 -17.25
CA SER A 56 6.33 9.60 -16.28
C SER A 56 7.22 9.26 -15.08
N ASN A 57 7.39 7.97 -14.77
CA ASN A 57 8.30 7.50 -13.73
C ASN A 57 9.64 6.98 -14.26
N THR A 58 9.93 7.17 -15.56
CA THR A 58 11.18 6.75 -16.23
C THR A 58 11.45 5.24 -16.18
N PHE A 59 10.40 4.43 -16.14
CA PHE A 59 10.54 2.98 -16.08
C PHE A 59 10.77 2.41 -17.48
N THR A 60 11.65 1.41 -17.54
CA THR A 60 11.85 0.63 -18.77
C THR A 60 10.92 -0.58 -18.78
N VAL A 61 10.49 -1.02 -19.97
CA VAL A 61 9.63 -2.18 -20.14
C VAL A 61 10.40 -3.34 -20.75
N VAL A 62 10.14 -4.54 -20.24
CA VAL A 62 10.61 -5.80 -20.79
C VAL A 62 9.40 -6.55 -21.36
N PRO A 63 9.31 -6.72 -22.69
CA PRO A 63 8.13 -7.29 -23.33
C PRO A 63 7.98 -8.78 -23.02
N SER A 64 6.73 -9.24 -22.98
CA SER A 64 6.43 -10.68 -22.88
C SER A 64 6.63 -11.35 -24.24
N LEU A 65 7.72 -12.09 -24.39
CA LEU A 65 8.00 -12.89 -25.58
C LEU A 65 7.55 -14.33 -25.35
N ARG A 66 6.24 -14.57 -25.50
CA ARG A 66 5.65 -15.92 -25.36
C ARG A 66 5.51 -16.58 -26.73
N PHE A 67 6.27 -17.65 -26.95
CA PHE A 67 6.10 -18.55 -28.10
C PHE A 67 5.81 -19.98 -27.62
N GLY A 68 4.56 -20.43 -27.80
CA GLY A 68 4.11 -21.77 -27.37
C GLY A 68 3.79 -21.89 -25.87
N ILE A 69 3.59 -23.12 -25.41
CA ILE A 69 3.01 -23.43 -24.08
C ILE A 69 4.06 -23.40 -22.93
N SER A 70 5.36 -23.50 -23.23
CA SER A 70 6.42 -23.77 -22.24
C SER A 70 7.34 -22.58 -21.88
N GLN A 71 6.97 -21.33 -22.15
CA GLN A 71 7.81 -20.15 -21.86
C GLN A 71 7.28 -19.29 -20.70
N LYS A 72 6.74 -19.91 -19.65
CA LYS A 72 6.15 -19.17 -18.53
C LYS A 72 7.18 -18.42 -17.68
N ASN A 73 8.40 -18.93 -17.53
CA ASN A 73 9.36 -18.44 -16.52
C ASN A 73 10.47 -17.52 -17.07
N ASN A 74 10.45 -17.17 -18.36
CA ASN A 74 11.54 -16.37 -18.94
C ASN A 74 11.61 -14.96 -18.33
N ALA A 75 10.45 -14.32 -18.14
CA ALA A 75 10.37 -12.99 -17.54
C ALA A 75 10.89 -13.00 -16.09
N ASP A 76 10.55 -14.02 -15.31
CA ASP A 76 11.00 -14.15 -13.92
C ASP A 76 12.51 -14.32 -13.81
N ILE A 77 13.09 -15.19 -14.65
CA ILE A 77 14.55 -15.39 -14.70
C ILE A 77 15.24 -14.08 -15.11
N LEU A 78 14.74 -13.39 -16.12
CA LEU A 78 15.32 -12.13 -16.58
C LEU A 78 15.23 -11.02 -15.51
N LEU A 79 14.12 -10.96 -14.76
CA LEU A 79 13.96 -10.06 -13.62
C LEU A 79 15.04 -10.34 -12.55
N VAL A 80 15.24 -11.61 -12.20
CA VAL A 80 16.29 -12.01 -11.23
C VAL A 80 17.68 -11.60 -11.72
N LEU A 81 18.00 -11.83 -12.99
CA LEU A 81 19.29 -11.47 -13.57
C LEU A 81 19.52 -9.96 -13.53
N ASP A 82 18.55 -9.18 -13.98
CA ASP A 82 18.62 -7.71 -13.98
C ASP A 82 18.74 -7.14 -12.56
N ALA A 83 18.00 -7.68 -11.60
CA ALA A 83 18.07 -7.25 -10.21
C ALA A 83 19.44 -7.50 -9.59
N LEU A 84 20.03 -8.67 -9.86
CA LEU A 84 21.39 -8.99 -9.41
C LEU A 84 22.43 -8.09 -10.11
N GLU A 85 22.30 -7.87 -11.42
CA GLU A 85 23.19 -6.96 -12.15
C GLU A 85 23.18 -5.55 -11.53
N VAL A 86 21.99 -5.00 -11.26
CA VAL A 86 21.86 -3.69 -10.58
C VAL A 86 22.50 -3.73 -9.19
N ALA A 87 22.32 -4.82 -8.43
CA ALA A 87 22.90 -4.95 -7.09
C ALA A 87 24.43 -4.96 -7.10
N TYR A 88 25.06 -5.51 -8.14
CA TYR A 88 26.52 -5.56 -8.29
C TYR A 88 27.12 -4.30 -8.92
N THR A 89 26.42 -3.70 -9.89
CA THR A 89 26.99 -2.63 -10.73
C THR A 89 26.63 -1.24 -10.26
N ASN A 90 25.53 -1.08 -9.50
CA ASN A 90 25.05 0.22 -9.05
C ASN A 90 25.14 0.35 -7.51
N PRO A 91 26.25 0.89 -6.98
CA PRO A 91 26.45 1.05 -5.54
C PRO A 91 25.50 2.09 -4.90
N LEU A 92 24.85 2.94 -5.70
CA LEU A 92 23.89 3.92 -5.19
C LEU A 92 22.56 3.28 -4.77
N ILE A 93 22.23 2.09 -5.28
CA ILE A 93 21.00 1.38 -4.91
C ILE A 93 21.27 0.59 -3.62
N ASP A 94 20.58 0.97 -2.54
CA ASP A 94 20.63 0.26 -1.26
C ASP A 94 19.36 -0.57 -1.00
N SER A 95 18.31 -0.34 -1.78
CA SER A 95 16.98 -0.92 -1.55
C SER A 95 16.37 -1.47 -2.84
N PHE A 96 15.68 -2.60 -2.74
CA PHE A 96 15.04 -3.30 -3.86
C PHE A 96 13.56 -3.49 -3.54
N CYS A 97 12.70 -3.06 -4.46
CA CYS A 97 11.27 -3.35 -4.42
C CYS A 97 10.96 -4.42 -5.46
N ILE A 98 10.51 -5.58 -4.99
CA ILE A 98 10.08 -6.70 -5.86
C ILE A 98 8.56 -6.79 -5.78
N VAL A 99 7.89 -6.46 -6.88
CA VAL A 99 6.43 -6.54 -6.99
C VAL A 99 6.05 -7.89 -7.58
N SER A 100 5.91 -8.89 -6.73
CA SER A 100 5.40 -10.23 -7.08
C SER A 100 4.95 -10.96 -5.82
N GLY A 101 4.09 -11.97 -5.98
CA GLY A 101 3.72 -12.90 -4.90
C GLY A 101 4.50 -14.22 -4.90
N ASP A 102 5.32 -14.46 -5.92
CA ASP A 102 5.91 -15.78 -6.17
C ASP A 102 7.07 -16.10 -5.20
N SER A 103 7.08 -17.33 -4.67
CA SER A 103 8.18 -17.86 -3.87
C SER A 103 9.45 -18.13 -4.67
N ASP A 104 9.37 -18.19 -6.00
CA ASP A 104 10.56 -18.39 -6.85
C ASP A 104 11.56 -17.23 -6.73
N TYR A 105 11.14 -16.06 -6.22
CA TYR A 105 12.02 -14.93 -5.92
C TYR A 105 12.78 -15.03 -4.59
N VAL A 106 12.49 -16.02 -3.72
CA VAL A 106 13.15 -16.17 -2.42
C VAL A 106 14.69 -16.24 -2.52
N PRO A 107 15.30 -16.98 -3.47
CA PRO A 107 16.75 -16.98 -3.65
C PRO A 107 17.32 -15.60 -4.01
N LEU A 108 16.61 -14.82 -4.83
CA LEU A 108 16.99 -13.43 -5.14
C LEU A 108 17.00 -12.59 -3.86
N VAL A 109 15.95 -12.65 -3.06
CA VAL A 109 15.86 -11.93 -1.78
C VAL A 109 17.02 -12.30 -0.86
N GLY A 110 17.31 -13.60 -0.73
CA GLY A 110 18.44 -14.09 0.05
C GLY A 110 19.77 -13.50 -0.42
N LYS A 111 20.01 -13.50 -1.74
CA LYS A 111 21.23 -12.95 -2.33
C LYS A 111 21.37 -11.44 -2.10
N LEU A 112 20.30 -10.66 -2.34
CA LEU A 112 20.27 -9.22 -2.07
C LEU A 112 20.57 -8.90 -0.59
N LYS A 113 19.97 -9.66 0.34
CA LYS A 113 20.24 -9.53 1.78
C LYS A 113 21.70 -9.82 2.13
N THR A 114 22.32 -10.85 1.52
CA THR A 114 23.75 -11.12 1.75
C THR A 114 24.66 -9.99 1.28
N MET A 115 24.18 -9.15 0.35
CA MET A 115 24.87 -7.96 -0.15
C MET A 115 24.53 -6.68 0.65
N GLY A 116 23.83 -6.82 1.79
CA GLY A 116 23.43 -5.72 2.65
C GLY A 116 22.30 -4.86 2.09
N LYS A 117 21.57 -5.34 1.07
CA LYS A 117 20.45 -4.60 0.47
C LYS A 117 19.17 -4.80 1.26
N TYR A 118 18.36 -3.75 1.36
CA TYR A 118 17.00 -3.83 1.88
C TYR A 118 16.05 -4.37 0.81
N VAL A 119 15.15 -5.29 1.17
CA VAL A 119 14.18 -5.86 0.22
C VAL A 119 12.74 -5.65 0.69
N LEU A 120 11.99 -4.87 -0.08
CA LEU A 120 10.56 -4.63 0.04
C LEU A 120 9.81 -5.53 -0.95
N GLY A 121 8.99 -6.45 -0.43
CA GLY A 121 8.04 -7.21 -1.26
C GLY A 121 6.69 -6.51 -1.33
N ILE A 122 6.09 -6.44 -2.52
CA ILE A 122 4.71 -5.93 -2.68
C ILE A 122 3.91 -6.91 -3.52
N SER A 123 2.72 -7.29 -3.06
CA SER A 123 1.86 -8.19 -3.83
C SER A 123 0.38 -8.11 -3.44
N ARG A 124 -0.48 -8.69 -4.29
CA ARG A 124 -1.85 -9.04 -3.88
C ARG A 124 -1.77 -10.23 -2.94
N SER A 125 -2.53 -10.16 -1.86
CA SER A 125 -2.60 -11.20 -0.84
C SER A 125 -3.04 -12.56 -1.35
N GLU A 126 -3.86 -12.61 -2.41
CA GLU A 126 -4.31 -13.85 -3.04
C GLU A 126 -3.16 -14.65 -3.66
N VAL A 127 -2.15 -13.97 -4.21
CA VAL A 127 -1.03 -14.61 -4.93
C VAL A 127 0.26 -14.63 -4.11
N ALA A 128 0.27 -14.01 -2.93
CA ALA A 128 1.46 -13.89 -2.09
C ALA A 128 1.76 -15.17 -1.29
N SER A 129 2.89 -15.81 -1.61
CA SER A 129 3.40 -16.94 -0.86
C SER A 129 3.91 -16.53 0.53
N LYS A 130 3.51 -17.27 1.58
CA LYS A 130 4.01 -17.06 2.96
C LYS A 130 5.53 -17.13 3.07
N ILE A 131 6.16 -17.96 2.23
CA ILE A 131 7.62 -18.11 2.22
C ILE A 131 8.26 -16.82 1.70
N PHE A 132 7.72 -16.26 0.61
CA PHE A 132 8.21 -15.01 0.04
C PHE A 132 8.01 -13.83 0.98
N ILE A 133 6.84 -13.74 1.62
CA ILE A 133 6.53 -12.73 2.64
C ILE A 133 7.59 -12.73 3.74
N ASN A 134 7.87 -13.89 4.32
CA ASN A 134 8.83 -14.02 5.42
C ASN A 134 10.29 -13.82 4.99
N ALA A 135 10.59 -14.02 3.70
CA ALA A 135 11.93 -13.83 3.18
C ALA A 135 12.32 -12.35 3.08
N CYS A 136 11.36 -11.45 2.81
CA CYS A 136 11.61 -10.01 2.64
C CYS A 136 12.03 -9.32 3.96
N ASN A 137 12.56 -8.10 3.89
CA ASN A 137 12.75 -7.28 5.10
C ASN A 137 11.41 -6.70 5.55
N GLU A 138 10.61 -6.29 4.57
CA GLU A 138 9.26 -5.78 4.76
C GLU A 138 8.39 -6.29 3.61
N PHE A 139 7.12 -6.54 3.91
CA PHE A 139 6.15 -6.96 2.92
C PHE A 139 4.88 -6.12 3.02
N GLN A 140 4.41 -5.61 1.88
CA GLN A 140 3.21 -4.79 1.79
C GLN A 140 2.16 -5.46 0.89
N PHE A 141 0.93 -5.55 1.39
CA PHE A 141 -0.20 -6.02 0.59
C PHE A 141 -0.86 -4.84 -0.14
N LEU A 142 -1.35 -5.10 -1.35
CA LEU A 142 -2.09 -4.10 -2.13
C LEU A 142 -3.47 -3.81 -1.53
N GLU A 143 -4.04 -4.73 -0.75
CA GLU A 143 -5.41 -4.67 -0.23
C GLU A 143 -5.58 -3.88 1.08
N THR A 144 -4.58 -3.87 1.96
CA THR A 144 -4.65 -3.34 3.34
C THR A 144 -4.99 -1.84 3.44
N VAL A 145 -4.99 -1.10 2.33
CA VAL A 145 -5.12 0.36 2.36
C VAL A 145 -6.41 0.87 1.71
N SER A 146 -7.06 0.09 0.85
CA SER A 146 -8.35 0.52 0.30
C SER A 146 -9.44 0.60 1.38
N ALA A 147 -9.40 -0.27 2.39
CA ALA A 147 -10.31 -0.21 3.54
C ALA A 147 -10.11 1.06 4.39
N ARG A 148 -8.86 1.56 4.49
CA ARG A 148 -8.50 2.74 5.29
C ARG A 148 -8.86 4.06 4.59
N ARG A 149 -8.67 4.14 3.26
CA ARG A 149 -9.09 5.29 2.43
C ARG A 149 -10.61 5.53 2.42
N ALA A 150 -11.42 4.51 2.72
CA ALA A 150 -12.88 4.60 2.69
C ALA A 150 -13.52 5.05 4.02
N GLN A 151 -12.82 4.98 5.16
CA GLN A 151 -13.34 5.48 6.43
C GLN A 151 -13.39 7.02 6.48
N THR A 152 -12.38 7.68 5.92
CA THR A 152 -12.32 9.16 5.89
C THR A 152 -13.25 9.78 4.86
N SER A 153 -13.75 9.00 3.89
CA SER A 153 -14.55 9.52 2.77
C SER A 153 -16.07 9.52 3.00
N LYS A 154 -16.60 8.73 3.95
CA LYS A 154 -18.07 8.66 4.20
C LYS A 154 -18.60 9.70 5.18
N ALA A 155 -17.77 10.29 6.05
CA ALA A 155 -18.25 11.25 7.06
C ALA A 155 -18.31 12.72 6.59
N ARG A 156 -17.75 13.08 5.43
CA ARG A 156 -17.62 14.50 5.02
C ARG A 156 -17.94 14.77 3.54
N ARG A 157 -18.77 13.94 2.91
CA ARG A 157 -19.08 14.02 1.47
C ARG A 157 -20.15 15.07 1.09
N ALA A 158 -20.49 16.01 1.98
CA ALA A 158 -21.57 16.96 1.75
C ALA A 158 -21.13 18.40 1.39
N GLU A 159 -19.84 18.75 1.38
CA GLU A 159 -19.41 20.16 1.18
C GLU A 159 -18.15 20.29 0.30
N ALA A 160 -18.06 19.53 -0.80
CA ALA A 160 -16.83 19.41 -1.59
C ALA A 160 -16.94 19.89 -3.04
N GLU A 161 -17.55 21.05 -3.30
CA GLU A 161 -17.61 21.60 -4.67
C GLU A 161 -16.86 22.92 -4.91
N GLU A 162 -16.06 23.43 -3.95
CA GLU A 162 -15.18 24.60 -4.20
C GLU A 162 -13.70 24.43 -3.80
N ASN A 163 -13.31 23.32 -3.14
CA ASN A 163 -12.01 23.13 -2.48
C ASN A 163 -11.23 21.88 -2.95
N GLY A 164 -11.40 21.43 -4.20
CA GLY A 164 -10.94 20.12 -4.69
C GLY A 164 -9.45 19.78 -4.49
N ASP A 165 -8.57 20.78 -4.42
CA ASP A 165 -7.12 20.57 -4.31
C ASP A 165 -6.64 20.44 -2.84
N GLU A 166 -7.16 21.26 -1.92
CA GLU A 166 -6.77 21.21 -0.50
C GLU A 166 -7.21 19.90 0.17
N ALA A 167 -8.41 19.41 -0.13
CA ALA A 167 -8.92 18.17 0.45
C ALA A 167 -8.14 16.94 -0.05
N ALA A 168 -7.72 16.95 -1.32
CA ALA A 168 -6.87 15.90 -1.89
C ALA A 168 -5.47 15.92 -1.26
N LEU A 169 -4.90 17.11 -1.07
CA LEU A 169 -3.62 17.29 -0.39
C LEU A 169 -3.67 16.79 1.06
N VAL A 170 -4.72 17.09 1.82
CA VAL A 170 -4.87 16.62 3.21
C VAL A 170 -4.90 15.10 3.28
N LYS A 171 -5.63 14.44 2.38
CA LYS A 171 -5.66 12.96 2.31
C LYS A 171 -4.28 12.37 2.02
N LEU A 172 -3.51 13.02 1.17
CA LEU A 172 -2.15 12.59 0.86
C LEU A 172 -1.20 12.78 2.05
N LEU A 173 -1.29 13.92 2.75
CA LEU A 173 -0.51 14.15 3.97
C LEU A 173 -0.87 13.13 5.06
N GLU A 174 -2.15 12.81 5.19
CA GLU A 174 -2.64 11.77 6.11
C GLU A 174 -2.06 10.39 5.77
N SER A 175 -2.05 9.98 4.49
CA SER A 175 -1.48 8.68 4.10
C SER A 175 0.03 8.62 4.37
N ILE A 176 0.77 9.69 4.09
CA ILE A 176 2.21 9.75 4.36
C ILE A 176 2.49 9.60 5.86
N LEU A 177 1.77 10.34 6.72
CA LEU A 177 1.97 10.29 8.17
C LEU A 177 1.58 8.92 8.74
N ASP A 178 0.53 8.33 8.22
CA ASP A 178 0.03 7.03 8.67
C ASP A 178 1.00 5.89 8.36
N GLU A 179 1.67 5.96 7.21
CA GLU A 179 2.67 4.97 6.80
C GLU A 179 4.00 5.09 7.54
N ASN A 180 4.35 6.28 8.04
CA ASN A 180 5.58 6.53 8.79
C ASN A 180 5.37 6.42 10.31
N SER A 181 4.22 5.93 10.77
CA SER A 181 3.77 5.91 12.18
C SER A 181 4.57 5.01 13.15
N ASN A 182 5.75 4.54 12.77
CA ASN A 182 6.69 3.93 13.73
C ASN A 182 7.23 4.96 14.73
N GLU A 183 7.17 6.25 14.38
CA GLU A 183 7.39 7.38 15.27
C GLU A 183 6.07 8.17 15.30
N ASP A 184 5.48 8.40 16.49
CA ASP A 184 4.19 9.11 16.66
C ASP A 184 4.19 10.55 16.10
N GLU A 185 5.35 11.02 15.62
CA GLU A 185 5.68 12.35 15.20
C GLU A 185 6.63 12.30 13.99
N MET A 186 6.44 13.18 13.01
CA MET A 186 7.32 13.31 11.84
C MET A 186 7.69 14.77 11.60
N PHE A 187 8.93 15.06 11.20
CA PHE A 187 9.34 16.44 10.90
C PHE A 187 8.64 16.96 9.64
N ALA A 188 8.21 18.22 9.66
CA ALA A 188 7.56 18.87 8.52
C ALA A 188 8.47 18.94 7.28
N SER A 189 9.79 19.03 7.46
CA SER A 189 10.76 18.97 6.36
C SER A 189 10.78 17.60 5.69
N GLU A 190 10.68 16.53 6.48
CA GLU A 190 10.62 15.16 5.97
C GLU A 190 9.29 14.90 5.26
N LEU A 191 8.18 15.35 5.85
CA LEU A 191 6.86 15.32 5.22
C LEU A 191 6.87 16.04 3.87
N LYS A 192 7.49 17.22 3.80
CA LYS A 192 7.63 17.98 2.56
C LYS A 192 8.44 17.22 1.51
N ASN A 193 9.54 16.58 1.90
CA ASN A 193 10.36 15.80 0.98
C ASN A 193 9.58 14.60 0.42
N VAL A 194 8.82 13.90 1.26
CA VAL A 194 7.92 12.82 0.79
C VAL A 194 6.87 13.37 -0.16
N LEU A 195 6.22 14.47 0.20
CA LEU A 195 5.19 15.11 -0.62
C LEU A 195 5.73 15.50 -2.00
N LEU A 196 6.92 16.11 -2.08
CA LEU A 196 7.53 16.52 -3.35
C LEU A 196 7.92 15.32 -4.23
N ARG A 197 8.21 14.15 -3.65
CA ARG A 197 8.44 12.92 -4.43
C ARG A 197 7.15 12.39 -5.05
N LEU A 198 6.03 12.51 -4.32
CA LEU A 198 4.70 12.07 -4.78
C LEU A 198 4.03 13.06 -5.73
N ARG A 199 4.23 14.38 -5.49
CA ARG A 199 3.67 15.51 -6.23
C ARG A 199 4.78 16.53 -6.52
N PRO A 200 5.59 16.31 -7.57
CA PRO A 200 6.70 17.21 -7.92
C PRO A 200 6.28 18.64 -8.29
N ASP A 201 5.04 18.81 -8.76
CA ASP A 201 4.40 20.07 -9.10
C ASP A 201 3.86 20.84 -7.89
N PHE A 202 3.96 20.27 -6.68
CA PHE A 202 3.47 20.89 -5.46
C PHE A 202 4.20 22.21 -5.13
N SER A 203 3.41 23.24 -4.80
CA SER A 203 3.91 24.54 -4.36
C SER A 203 2.97 25.13 -3.31
N GLU A 204 3.52 25.59 -2.18
CA GLU A 204 2.71 26.19 -1.11
C GLU A 204 1.97 27.45 -1.55
N LYS A 205 2.51 28.16 -2.55
CA LYS A 205 1.92 29.37 -3.12
C LYS A 205 0.61 29.06 -3.83
N SER A 206 0.49 27.90 -4.48
CA SER A 206 -0.74 27.45 -5.14
C SER A 206 -1.89 27.29 -4.14
N TYR A 207 -1.58 27.04 -2.87
CA TYR A 207 -2.53 26.93 -1.76
C TYR A 207 -2.61 28.21 -0.90
N GLY A 208 -2.09 29.33 -1.40
CA GLY A 208 -2.13 30.64 -0.74
C GLY A 208 -1.26 30.74 0.53
N SER A 209 -0.23 29.89 0.66
CA SER A 209 0.63 29.85 1.84
C SER A 209 2.07 30.26 1.51
N SER A 210 2.68 31.07 2.40
CA SER A 210 4.06 31.55 2.22
C SER A 210 5.13 30.54 2.66
N SER A 211 4.76 29.49 3.39
CA SER A 211 5.67 28.43 3.83
C SER A 211 4.90 27.14 4.11
N PHE A 212 5.59 26.00 4.06
CA PHE A 212 4.99 24.69 4.35
C PHE A 212 4.40 24.61 5.76
N SER A 213 5.09 25.16 6.77
CA SER A 213 4.59 25.19 8.15
C SER A 213 3.28 25.96 8.29
N LYS A 214 3.13 27.08 7.57
CA LYS A 214 1.88 27.84 7.54
C LYS A 214 0.76 27.09 6.83
N LEU A 215 1.09 26.40 5.72
CA LEU A 215 0.14 25.55 5.02
C LEU A 215 -0.36 24.42 5.92
N LEU A 216 0.55 23.70 6.58
CA LEU A 216 0.20 22.65 7.54
C LEU A 216 -0.68 23.18 8.67
N SER A 217 -0.36 24.34 9.24
CA SER A 217 -1.17 24.97 10.28
C SER A 217 -2.57 25.33 9.78
N LYS A 218 -2.66 25.89 8.57
CA LYS A 218 -3.95 26.21 7.89
C LYS A 218 -4.79 24.95 7.70
N LEU A 219 -4.19 23.88 7.17
CA LEU A 219 -4.86 22.61 6.90
C LEU A 219 -5.25 21.87 8.19
N SER A 220 -4.38 21.89 9.21
CA SER A 220 -4.66 21.35 10.55
C SER A 220 -5.86 22.05 11.20
N ASN A 221 -5.90 23.38 11.15
CA ASN A 221 -7.02 24.16 11.71
C ASN A 221 -8.33 23.95 10.93
N LYS A 222 -8.27 23.82 9.61
CA LYS A 222 -9.45 23.67 8.74
C LYS A 222 -10.03 22.26 8.77
N TYR A 223 -9.18 21.23 8.73
CA TYR A 223 -9.61 19.82 8.58
C TYR A 223 -9.49 19.00 9.86
N GLY A 224 -8.61 19.38 10.79
CA GLY A 224 -8.43 18.73 12.09
C GLY A 224 -7.79 17.34 12.04
N VAL A 225 -7.16 16.95 10.93
CA VAL A 225 -6.67 15.57 10.69
C VAL A 225 -5.31 15.29 11.34
N PHE A 226 -4.47 16.32 11.47
CA PHE A 226 -3.13 16.23 12.04
C PHE A 226 -2.85 17.43 12.93
N ASN A 227 -1.99 17.27 13.93
CA ASN A 227 -1.48 18.32 14.79
C ASN A 227 -0.14 18.82 14.24
N VAL A 228 0.15 20.10 14.49
CA VAL A 228 1.39 20.76 14.08
C VAL A 228 1.97 21.45 15.30
N GLU A 229 3.14 21.01 15.74
CA GLU A 229 3.84 21.56 16.90
C GLU A 229 5.22 22.10 16.50
N SER A 230 5.66 23.16 17.16
CA SER A 230 7.00 23.72 16.96
C SER A 230 7.89 23.37 18.15
N ARG A 231 8.93 22.57 17.91
CA ARG A 231 9.88 22.12 18.94
C ARG A 231 11.30 22.49 18.52
N ASN A 232 11.98 23.32 19.32
CA ASN A 232 13.37 23.74 19.10
C ASN A 232 13.64 24.23 17.66
N ASN A 233 12.84 25.19 17.17
CA ASN A 233 12.89 25.72 15.79
C ASN A 233 12.51 24.74 14.67
N ASN A 234 12.22 23.48 14.96
CA ASN A 234 11.70 22.52 14.00
C ASN A 234 10.19 22.40 14.12
N VAL A 235 9.51 22.17 13.00
CA VAL A 235 8.08 21.89 12.98
C VAL A 235 7.89 20.39 12.87
N VAL A 236 7.07 19.85 13.76
CA VAL A 236 6.72 18.44 13.87
C VAL A 236 5.23 18.28 13.61
N VAL A 237 4.86 17.20 12.94
CA VAL A 237 3.50 16.90 12.53
C VAL A 237 3.15 15.50 13.02
N SER A 238 1.98 15.35 13.65
CA SER A 238 1.47 14.06 14.13
C SER A 238 0.02 13.88 13.72
N LEU A 239 -0.42 12.64 13.48
CA LEU A 239 -1.82 12.38 13.17
C LEU A 239 -2.70 12.65 14.38
N LYS A 240 -3.75 13.45 14.20
CA LYS A 240 -4.76 13.70 15.21
C LYS A 240 -5.72 12.52 15.18
N ARG A 241 -5.35 11.45 15.88
CA ARG A 241 -6.28 10.38 16.18
C ARG A 241 -7.32 10.97 17.13
N GLU A 242 -8.46 11.41 16.59
CA GLU A 242 -9.63 11.62 17.43
C GLU A 242 -9.86 10.29 18.15
N VAL A 243 -9.70 10.28 19.46
CA VAL A 243 -10.35 9.29 20.33
C VAL A 243 -11.84 9.63 20.35
N GLY A 244 -12.46 9.74 19.16
CA GLY A 244 -13.89 9.71 19.02
C GLY A 244 -14.30 8.31 19.45
N LYS A 245 -15.16 8.21 20.47
CA LYS A 245 -15.67 6.95 21.06
C LYS A 245 -15.53 5.80 20.08
N ALA A 246 -14.54 4.93 20.28
CA ALA A 246 -14.27 3.81 19.40
C ALA A 246 -15.63 3.13 19.15
N ALA A 247 -16.05 3.07 17.88
CA ALA A 247 -17.27 2.36 17.55
C ALA A 247 -17.07 0.93 18.06
N VAL A 248 -17.83 0.50 19.07
CA VAL A 248 -17.61 -0.83 19.64
C VAL A 248 -18.28 -1.82 18.70
N LEU A 249 -17.55 -2.83 18.25
CA LEU A 249 -18.16 -3.97 17.57
C LEU A 249 -18.97 -4.76 18.61
N THR A 250 -20.29 -4.76 18.44
CA THR A 250 -21.23 -5.51 19.27
C THR A 250 -21.82 -6.69 18.50
N LYS A 251 -22.51 -7.58 19.21
CA LYS A 251 -23.19 -8.75 18.60
C LYS A 251 -24.22 -8.37 17.52
N ASP A 252 -24.69 -7.13 17.53
CA ASP A 252 -25.75 -6.67 16.63
C ASP A 252 -25.21 -5.98 15.37
N ASN A 253 -24.00 -5.40 15.40
CA ASN A 253 -23.46 -4.60 14.29
C ASN A 253 -22.33 -5.28 13.51
N TRP A 254 -21.74 -6.35 14.04
CA TRP A 254 -20.52 -6.93 13.45
C TRP A 254 -20.73 -7.49 12.04
N VAL A 255 -21.87 -8.11 11.75
CA VAL A 255 -22.15 -8.65 10.40
C VAL A 255 -22.20 -7.53 9.37
N ALA A 256 -22.82 -6.40 9.70
CA ALA A 256 -22.91 -5.24 8.82
C ALA A 256 -21.53 -4.62 8.58
N ALA A 257 -20.73 -4.46 9.63
CA ALA A 257 -19.36 -3.94 9.54
C ALA A 257 -18.47 -4.80 8.62
N PHE A 258 -18.49 -6.13 8.81
CA PHE A 258 -17.72 -7.05 7.96
C PHE A 258 -18.22 -7.06 6.50
N LYS A 259 -19.54 -7.03 6.29
CA LYS A 259 -20.13 -6.97 4.94
C LYS A 259 -19.76 -5.68 4.20
N GLU A 260 -19.70 -4.55 4.90
CA GLU A 260 -19.26 -3.29 4.32
C GLU A 260 -17.79 -3.34 3.88
N GLN A 261 -16.89 -3.89 4.70
CA GLN A 261 -15.48 -4.04 4.31
C GLN A 261 -15.31 -4.98 3.12
N LEU A 262 -16.01 -6.11 3.12
CA LEU A 262 -15.97 -7.06 2.00
C LEU A 262 -16.48 -6.46 0.70
N LYS A 263 -17.53 -5.63 0.77
CA LYS A 263 -18.03 -4.92 -0.41
C LYS A 263 -16.99 -3.94 -0.95
N ARG A 264 -16.24 -3.24 -0.08
CA ARG A 264 -15.18 -2.31 -0.52
C ARG A 264 -14.10 -3.03 -1.31
N TYR A 265 -13.57 -4.15 -0.82
CA TYR A 265 -12.59 -4.93 -1.58
C TYR A 265 -13.12 -5.39 -2.94
N LYS A 266 -14.40 -5.79 -2.99
CA LYS A 266 -15.06 -6.15 -4.25
C LYS A 266 -15.14 -4.97 -5.22
N ASP A 267 -15.51 -3.78 -4.73
CA ASP A 267 -15.59 -2.55 -5.53
C ASP A 267 -14.19 -2.12 -6.03
N ASP A 268 -13.13 -2.37 -5.26
CA ASP A 268 -11.73 -2.16 -5.67
C ASP A 268 -11.21 -3.25 -6.65
N GLY A 269 -12.07 -4.22 -6.99
CA GLY A 269 -11.79 -5.27 -7.95
C GLY A 269 -10.94 -6.41 -7.40
N PHE A 270 -10.91 -6.60 -6.08
CA PHE A 270 -10.39 -7.81 -5.46
C PHE A 270 -11.50 -8.87 -5.39
N GLU A 271 -11.22 -10.09 -5.85
CA GLU A 271 -12.18 -11.21 -5.75
C GLU A 271 -11.94 -12.05 -4.50
N ARG A 272 -10.68 -12.11 -4.05
CA ARG A 272 -10.23 -12.89 -2.90
C ARG A 272 -9.22 -12.11 -2.06
N ILE A 273 -9.26 -12.30 -0.74
CA ILE A 273 -8.30 -11.72 0.20
C ILE A 273 -7.88 -12.72 1.28
N ASN A 274 -6.73 -12.49 1.88
CA ASN A 274 -6.31 -13.22 3.07
C ASN A 274 -7.12 -12.78 4.32
N PRO A 275 -7.60 -13.71 5.17
CA PRO A 275 -8.24 -13.42 6.45
C PRO A 275 -7.52 -12.41 7.34
N SER A 276 -6.18 -12.42 7.31
CA SER A 276 -5.34 -11.57 8.15
C SER A 276 -5.48 -10.09 7.78
N ILE A 277 -5.75 -9.80 6.50
CA ILE A 277 -5.95 -8.42 6.00
C ILE A 277 -7.30 -7.90 6.48
N LEU A 278 -8.36 -8.69 6.31
CA LEU A 278 -9.67 -8.34 6.85
C LEU A 278 -9.59 -8.14 8.37
N LYS A 279 -8.85 -8.99 9.09
CA LYS A 279 -8.66 -8.83 10.54
C LYS A 279 -7.90 -7.55 10.88
N ALA A 280 -6.79 -7.26 10.20
CA ALA A 280 -5.99 -6.05 10.43
C ALA A 280 -6.82 -4.79 10.16
N ASP A 281 -7.62 -4.79 9.08
CA ASP A 281 -8.45 -3.65 8.73
C ASP A 281 -9.59 -3.47 9.74
N ILE A 282 -10.24 -4.55 10.18
CA ILE A 282 -11.25 -4.48 11.25
C ILE A 282 -10.64 -3.94 12.55
N ILE A 283 -9.43 -4.36 12.94
CA ILE A 283 -8.74 -3.84 14.13
C ILE A 283 -8.38 -2.35 13.93
N GLY A 284 -7.92 -1.95 12.74
CA GLY A 284 -7.63 -0.56 12.43
C GLY A 284 -8.87 0.34 12.52
N GLN A 285 -10.04 -0.18 12.15
CA GLN A 285 -11.32 0.53 12.24
C GLN A 285 -11.94 0.48 13.64
N TYR A 286 -11.66 -0.58 14.39
CA TYR A 286 -12.25 -0.90 15.69
C TYR A 286 -11.14 -1.36 16.65
N PRO A 287 -10.40 -0.43 17.28
CA PRO A 287 -9.20 -0.76 18.06
C PRO A 287 -9.46 -1.70 19.25
N ASP A 288 -10.65 -1.62 19.85
CA ASP A 288 -11.07 -2.48 20.97
C ASP A 288 -11.66 -3.83 20.51
N PHE A 289 -11.64 -4.11 19.21
CA PHE A 289 -12.18 -5.35 18.67
C PHE A 289 -11.44 -6.57 19.20
N THR A 290 -12.20 -7.46 19.83
CA THR A 290 -11.77 -8.81 20.16
C THR A 290 -12.84 -9.80 19.71
N GLU A 291 -12.44 -11.01 19.33
CA GLU A 291 -13.40 -12.03 18.88
C GLU A 291 -14.42 -12.37 19.96
N LYS A 292 -14.03 -12.25 21.23
CA LYS A 292 -14.90 -12.45 22.39
C LYS A 292 -15.99 -11.38 22.49
N ALA A 293 -15.72 -10.13 22.10
CA ALA A 293 -16.68 -9.03 22.18
C ALA A 293 -17.96 -9.31 21.38
N ILE A 294 -17.83 -10.07 20.29
CA ILE A 294 -18.93 -10.48 19.42
C ILE A 294 -19.35 -11.95 19.62
N GLY A 295 -18.81 -12.62 20.65
CA GLY A 295 -19.21 -13.96 21.06
C GLY A 295 -18.46 -15.13 20.43
N PHE A 296 -17.32 -14.89 19.79
CA PHE A 296 -16.50 -15.93 19.14
C PHE A 296 -15.19 -16.18 19.89
N LYS A 297 -14.61 -17.38 19.73
CA LYS A 297 -13.32 -17.73 20.34
C LYS A 297 -12.14 -17.41 19.43
N ARG A 298 -12.31 -17.55 18.11
CA ARG A 298 -11.27 -17.32 17.10
C ARG A 298 -11.84 -16.57 15.91
N PHE A 299 -10.97 -15.88 15.18
CA PHE A 299 -11.35 -15.18 13.96
C PHE A 299 -11.90 -16.15 12.89
N SER A 300 -11.38 -17.38 12.85
CA SER A 300 -11.90 -18.45 12.00
C SER A 300 -13.39 -18.77 12.25
N ASP A 301 -13.87 -18.61 13.48
CA ASP A 301 -15.26 -18.92 13.83
C ASP A 301 -16.20 -17.82 13.32
N ILE A 302 -15.74 -16.57 13.34
CA ILE A 302 -16.43 -15.41 12.75
C ILE A 302 -16.59 -15.63 11.24
N LEU A 303 -15.53 -16.03 10.56
CA LEU A 303 -15.54 -16.27 9.11
C LEU A 303 -16.52 -17.38 8.71
N LYS A 304 -16.56 -18.49 9.46
CA LYS A 304 -17.53 -19.57 9.24
C LYS A 304 -18.97 -19.12 9.44
N GLU A 305 -19.22 -18.23 10.40
CA GLU A 305 -20.56 -17.69 10.62
C GLU A 305 -20.97 -16.71 9.50
N LEU A 306 -20.04 -15.92 8.97
CA LEU A 306 -20.28 -15.07 7.80
C LEU A 306 -20.55 -15.89 6.53
N GLU A 307 -19.88 -17.03 6.39
CA GLU A 307 -20.15 -18.00 5.32
C GLU A 307 -21.56 -18.58 5.43
N LYS A 308 -21.99 -19.00 6.63
CA LYS A 308 -23.37 -19.46 6.87
C LYS A 308 -24.42 -18.39 6.57
N LYS A 309 -24.09 -17.11 6.81
CA LYS A 309 -24.95 -15.97 6.51
C LYS A 309 -24.87 -15.52 5.03
N ASN A 310 -24.14 -16.27 4.20
CA ASN A 310 -23.97 -16.02 2.77
C ASN A 310 -23.39 -14.63 2.46
N VAL A 311 -22.50 -14.14 3.34
CA VAL A 311 -21.80 -12.84 3.21
C VAL A 311 -20.47 -13.00 2.47
N LEU A 312 -19.82 -14.14 2.65
CA LEU A 312 -18.56 -14.51 2.02
C LEU A 312 -18.55 -16.00 1.72
N LYS A 313 -17.57 -16.45 0.95
CA LYS A 313 -17.26 -17.87 0.78
C LYS A 313 -15.81 -18.13 1.17
N LEU A 314 -15.55 -19.22 1.91
CA LEU A 314 -14.21 -19.62 2.27
C LEU A 314 -13.66 -20.60 1.24
N ASP A 315 -12.61 -20.18 0.54
CA ASP A 315 -11.86 -21.04 -0.37
C ASP A 315 -10.50 -21.40 0.27
N MET A 316 -9.89 -22.49 -0.19
CA MET A 316 -8.51 -22.86 0.14
C MET A 316 -7.68 -22.69 -1.12
N ASP A 317 -6.54 -22.00 -1.01
CA ASP A 317 -5.57 -21.97 -2.12
C ASP A 317 -4.83 -23.32 -2.26
N ASN A 318 -4.02 -23.44 -3.32
CA ASN A 318 -3.21 -24.62 -3.59
C ASN A 318 -2.17 -24.93 -2.48
N GLN A 319 -1.83 -23.96 -1.63
CA GLN A 319 -0.94 -24.06 -0.48
C GLN A 319 -1.70 -24.30 0.85
N LYS A 320 -3.01 -24.61 0.80
CA LYS A 320 -3.90 -24.79 1.97
C LYS A 320 -4.06 -23.53 2.83
N ASN A 321 -3.83 -22.35 2.25
CA ASN A 321 -4.14 -21.10 2.92
C ASN A 321 -5.63 -20.79 2.75
N MET A 322 -6.28 -20.42 3.86
CA MET A 322 -7.67 -19.97 3.82
C MET A 322 -7.73 -18.60 3.13
N LEU A 323 -8.57 -18.49 2.11
CA LEU A 323 -8.88 -17.25 1.40
C LEU A 323 -10.36 -16.92 1.57
N ILE A 324 -10.66 -15.64 1.68
CA ILE A 324 -12.03 -15.14 1.69
C ILE A 324 -12.37 -14.71 0.28
N ARG A 325 -13.34 -15.36 -0.33
CA ARG A 325 -13.94 -14.95 -1.61
C ARG A 325 -15.16 -14.08 -1.35
N MET A 326 -15.21 -12.91 -1.98
CA MET A 326 -16.35 -11.99 -1.89
C MET A 326 -17.51 -12.50 -2.76
N LEU A 327 -18.74 -12.47 -2.22
CA LEU A 327 -19.97 -12.87 -2.92
C LEU A 327 -20.65 -11.71 -3.64
#